data_AF-A0A2R6IM27-F1
#
_entry.id   AF-A0A2R6IM27-F1
#
_cell.length_a   1.000
_cell.length_b   1.000
_cell.length_c   1.000
_cell.angle_alpha   90.00
_cell.angle_beta   90.00
_cell.angle_gamma   90.00
#
_symmetry.space_group_name_H-M   'P 1'
#
loop_
_entity.id
_entity.type
_entity.pdbx_description
1 polymer ?
#
loop_
_entity_poly.entity_id
_entity_poly.type
_entity_poly.pdbx_seq_one_letter_code
_entity_poly.pdbx_strand_id
1 'polypeptide(L)' 'MRVSEDLYARVKSENREDETLSETLDRLVGGYSLIDLADDAEELDLDVSIEEATDGTVGATPPSHE' A
#
# COMPACT_ATOMS: atom_id res chain seq x y z
N MET A 1 -5.13 0.25 7.69
CA MET A 1 -5.15 0.04 6.22
C MET A 1 -5.94 -1.23 5.93
N ARG A 2 -7.09 -1.12 5.26
CA ARG A 2 -7.79 -2.29 4.69
C ARG A 2 -7.50 -2.33 3.20
N VAL A 3 -7.15 -3.50 2.71
CA VAL A 3 -6.91 -3.76 1.29
C VAL A 3 -8.12 -4.47 0.71
N SER A 4 -8.43 -4.22 -0.56
CA SER A 4 -9.48 -4.93 -1.29
C SER A 4 -9.22 -6.44 -1.27
N GLU A 5 -10.29 -7.23 -1.24
CA GLU A 5 -10.18 -8.70 -1.19
C GLU A 5 -9.40 -9.27 -2.39
N ASP A 6 -9.54 -8.66 -3.57
CA ASP A 6 -8.76 -8.99 -4.77
C ASP A 6 -7.25 -8.73 -4.58
N LEU A 7 -6.89 -7.58 -4.00
CA LEU A 7 -5.49 -7.25 -3.72
C LEU A 7 -4.92 -8.23 -2.70
N TYR A 8 -5.68 -8.53 -1.65
CA TYR A 8 -5.29 -9.52 -0.65
C TYR A 8 -5.12 -10.92 -1.25
N ALA A 9 -6.04 -11.37 -2.10
CA ALA A 9 -5.96 -12.66 -2.77
C ALA A 9 -4.73 -12.75 -3.69
N ARG A 10 -4.42 -11.67 -4.42
CA ARG A 10 -3.23 -11.59 -5.27
C ARG A 10 -1.94 -11.68 -4.46
N VAL A 11 -1.82 -10.87 -3.40
CA VAL A 11 -0.64 -10.90 -2.52
C VAL A 11 -0.49 -12.28 -1.87
N LYS A 12 -1.61 -12.90 -1.46
CA LYS A 12 -1.61 -14.25 -0.87
C LYS A 12 -1.22 -15.33 -1.89
N SER A 13 -1.57 -15.18 -3.16
CA SER A 13 -1.14 -16.10 -4.23
C SER A 13 0.35 -16.03 -4.50
N GLU A 14 0.97 -14.88 -4.25
CA GLU A 14 2.41 -14.65 -4.43
C GLU A 14 3.22 -15.00 -3.18
N ASN A 15 2.56 -15.33 -2.07
CA ASN A 15 3.18 -15.66 -0.79
C ASN A 15 3.92 -17.00 -0.89
N ARG A 16 5.19 -17.01 -0.48
CA ARG A 16 6.00 -18.23 -0.42
C ARG A 16 5.85 -18.89 0.95
N GLU A 17 6.02 -20.21 0.99
CA GLU A 17 5.77 -21.02 2.20
C GLU A 17 6.66 -20.63 3.41
N ASP A 18 7.83 -20.02 3.15
CA ASP A 18 8.78 -19.54 4.16
C ASP A 18 8.66 -18.04 4.47
N GLU A 19 7.68 -17.32 3.92
CA GLU A 19 7.56 -15.85 4.04
C GLU A 19 6.27 -15.43 4.73
N THR A 20 6.35 -14.46 5.64
CA THR A 20 5.16 -13.76 6.16
C THR A 20 4.54 -12.87 5.08
N LEU A 21 3.28 -12.47 5.28
CA LEU A 21 2.60 -11.53 4.40
C LEU A 21 3.40 -10.22 4.25
N SER A 22 3.96 -9.73 5.36
CA SER A 22 4.78 -8.51 5.37
C SER A 22 6.06 -8.66 4.55
N GLU A 23 6.75 -9.80 4.63
CA GLU A 23 7.95 -10.08 3.82
C GLU A 23 7.63 -10.26 2.33
N THR A 24 6.46 -10.84 2.02
CA THR A 24 5.96 -10.90 0.64
C THR A 24 5.68 -9.52 0.09
N LEU A 25 5.07 -8.64 0.87
CA LEU A 25 4.83 -7.25 0.48
C LEU A 25 6.14 -6.50 0.27
N ASP A 26 7.10 -6.62 1.19
CA ASP A 26 8.42 -6.01 1.09
C ASP A 26 9.16 -6.44 -0.20
N ARG A 27 9.12 -7.74 -0.52
CA ARG A 27 9.65 -8.31 -1.76
C ARG A 27 8.95 -7.84 -3.01
N LEU A 28 7.61 -7.86 -3.03
CA LEU A 28 6.80 -7.49 -4.20
C LEU A 28 6.98 -6.03 -4.55
N VAL A 29 7.05 -5.20 -3.51
CA VAL A 29 7.22 -3.77 -3.62
C VAL A 29 8.72 -3.44 -3.80
N GLY A 30 9.63 -4.36 -3.49
CA GLY A 30 11.07 -4.21 -3.77
C GLY A 30 11.73 -3.08 -2.97
N GLY A 31 11.21 -2.78 -1.78
CA GLY A 31 11.63 -1.63 -0.97
C GLY A 31 11.07 -0.28 -1.44
N TYR A 32 10.22 -0.26 -2.45
CA TYR A 32 9.52 0.93 -2.92
C TYR A 32 8.56 1.42 -1.82
N SER A 33 8.85 2.55 -1.20
CA SER A 33 8.00 3.03 -0.12
C SER A 33 6.67 3.56 -0.67
N LEU A 34 5.61 3.59 0.13
CA LEU A 34 4.39 4.33 -0.23
C LEU A 34 4.65 5.83 -0.46
N ILE A 35 5.74 6.35 0.11
CA ILE A 35 6.24 7.71 -0.14
C ILE A 35 6.83 7.82 -1.55
N ASP A 36 7.56 6.80 -1.99
CA ASP A 36 8.15 6.73 -3.33
C ASP A 36 7.04 6.66 -4.38
N LEU A 37 5.99 5.85 -4.10
CA LEU A 37 4.77 5.79 -4.92
C LEU A 37 4.05 7.14 -5.01
N ALA A 38 4.00 7.90 -3.91
CA ALA A 38 3.37 9.22 -3.91
C ALA A 38 4.17 10.20 -4.77
N ASP A 39 5.49 10.22 -4.64
CA ASP A 39 6.40 11.07 -5.44
C ASP A 39 6.28 10.77 -6.95
N ASP A 40 6.26 9.49 -7.31
CA ASP A 40 6.12 9.04 -8.71
C ASP A 40 4.70 9.31 -9.24
N ALA A 41 3.65 9.16 -8.42
CA ALA A 41 2.28 9.50 -8.82
C ALA A 41 2.13 11.01 -9.09
N GLU A 42 2.78 11.86 -8.30
CA GLU A 42 2.87 13.31 -8.55
C GLU A 42 3.68 13.62 -9.83
N GLU A 43 4.76 12.89 -10.11
CA GLU A 43 5.53 13.03 -11.36
C GLU A 43 4.74 12.59 -12.60
N LEU A 44 3.98 11.51 -12.49
CA LEU A 44 3.23 10.90 -13.58
C LEU A 44 1.84 11.52 -13.82
N ASP A 45 1.50 12.59 -13.10
CA ASP A 45 0.17 13.25 -13.12
C ASP A 45 -0.97 12.23 -13.00
N LEU A 46 -0.73 11.17 -12.23
CA LEU A 46 -1.74 10.17 -11.95
C LEU A 46 -2.66 10.76 -10.89
N ASP A 47 -3.95 10.89 -11.19
CA ASP A 47 -4.98 11.20 -10.20
C ASP A 47 -5.20 9.96 -9.29
N VAL A 48 -4.15 9.57 -8.56
CA VAL A 48 -4.17 8.52 -7.56
C VAL A 48 -4.62 9.17 -6.27
N SER A 49 -5.94 9.36 -6.17
CA SER A 49 -6.55 9.65 -4.89
C SER A 49 -6.43 8.40 -4.01
N ILE A 50 -5.46 8.38 -3.09
CA ILE A 50 -5.26 7.28 -2.13
C ILE A 50 -6.56 7.01 -1.35
N GLU A 51 -7.41 8.02 -1.17
CA GLU A 51 -8.73 7.95 -0.56
C GLU A 51 -9.81 7.28 -1.42
N GLU A 52 -9.64 7.25 -2.76
CA GLU A 52 -10.51 6.53 -3.71
C GLU A 52 -10.00 5.10 -3.93
N ALA A 53 -8.68 4.92 -4.01
CA ALA A 53 -8.04 3.62 -4.21
C ALA A 53 -8.06 2.74 -2.94
N THR A 54 -8.14 3.35 -1.76
CA THR A 54 -8.47 2.67 -0.51
C THR A 54 -9.93 2.97 -0.18
N ASP A 55 -10.69 2.02 0.34
CA ASP A 55 -12.11 2.23 0.71
C ASP A 55 -12.21 3.19 1.92
N GLY A 56 -11.89 4.47 1.75
CA GLY A 56 -12.08 5.60 2.67
C GLY A 56 -11.60 5.45 4.12
N THR A 57 -10.83 4.41 4.50
CA THR A 57 -10.59 4.07 5.92
C THR A 57 -9.21 4.44 6.45
N VAL A 58 -8.37 5.12 5.69
CA VAL A 58 -7.14 5.73 6.23
C VAL A 58 -7.45 7.12 6.78
N GLY A 59 -8.29 7.17 7.81
CA GLY A 59 -8.32 8.30 8.72
C GLY A 59 -6.99 8.36 9.46
N ALA A 60 -5.98 8.97 8.84
CA ALA A 60 -4.79 9.42 9.54
C ALA A 60 -5.26 10.51 10.51
N THR A 61 -5.60 10.14 11.74
CA THR A 61 -5.53 11.08 12.85
C THR A 61 -4.09 11.58 12.84
N PRO A 62 -3.83 12.86 12.50
CA PRO A 62 -2.47 13.39 12.58
C PRO A 62 -1.97 13.18 14.00
N PRO A 63 -0.70 12.78 14.21
CA PRO A 63 -0.18 12.70 15.56
C PRO A 63 -0.31 14.10 16.17
N SER A 64 -1.14 14.22 17.22
CA SER A 64 -1.17 15.44 18.02
C SER A 64 0.24 15.65 18.57
N HIS A 65 0.97 16.57 17.97
CA HIS A 65 2.10 17.19 18.64
C HIS A 65 1.52 18.19 19.64
N GLU A 66 1.99 18.05 20.87
CA GLU A 66 1.57 18.69 22.13
C GLU A 66 1.17 20.16 22.05
#